data_AF-A0A2V2GI07-F1
#
_entry.id   AF-A0A2V2GI07-F1
#
_cell.length_a   1.000
_cell.length_b   1.000
_cell.length_c   1.000
_cell.angle_alpha   90.00
_cell.angle_beta   90.00
_cell.angle_gamma   90.00
#
_symmetry.space_group_name_H-M   'P 1'
#
loop_
_entity.id
_entity.type
_entity.pdbx_description
1 polymer ?
#
loop_
_entity_poly.entity_id
_entity_poly.type
_entity_poly.pdbx_seq_one_letter_code
_entity_poly.pdbx_strand_id
1 'polypeptide(L)'
;MEHFVVRVNRGESLLALCRRCRLSPERVMRENYLSEEPAAGEVLYVSAPPKRVHVARAGESYALIARRYGIGEETLKKINGCEYVFWGMPVVIEE
;
A
#
# COMPACT_ATOMS: atom_id res chain seq x y z
N MET A 1 13.87 11.30 -8.58
CA MET A 1 12.51 10.73 -8.39
C MET A 1 11.66 11.85 -7.84
N GLU A 2 10.48 12.09 -8.41
CA GLU A 2 9.53 13.04 -7.84
C GLU A 2 8.95 12.44 -6.57
N HIS A 3 9.13 13.12 -5.46
CA HIS A 3 8.53 12.78 -4.18
C HIS A 3 7.36 13.73 -3.94
N PHE A 4 6.22 13.14 -3.61
CA PHE A 4 5.02 13.85 -3.21
C PHE A 4 4.94 13.84 -1.69
N VAL A 5 4.15 14.76 -1.15
CA VAL A 5 3.83 14.78 0.27
C VAL A 5 2.34 14.57 0.45
N VAL A 6 1.98 13.72 1.42
CA VAL A 6 0.60 13.48 1.82
C VAL A 6 0.47 13.81 3.29
N ARG A 7 -0.55 14.62 3.62
CA ARG A 7 -0.88 14.89 5.02
C ARG A 7 -1.85 13.83 5.55
N VAL A 8 -1.59 13.35 6.76
CA VAL A 8 -2.47 12.44 7.49
C VAL A 8 -3.67 13.22 8.00
N ASN A 9 -4.88 12.77 7.66
CA ASN A 9 -6.10 13.39 8.16
C ASN A 9 -6.28 13.11 9.67
N ARG A 10 -7.08 13.94 10.34
CA ARG A 10 -7.35 13.75 11.78
C ARG A 10 -8.01 12.40 12.03
N GLY A 11 -7.35 11.53 12.78
CA GLY A 11 -7.83 10.18 13.11
C GLY A 11 -7.74 9.17 11.95
N GLU A 12 -7.03 9.49 10.86
CA GLU A 12 -6.79 8.56 9.76
C GLU A 12 -5.65 7.61 10.10
N SER A 13 -5.87 6.30 9.96
CA SER A 13 -4.80 5.31 10.07
C SER A 13 -3.97 5.25 8.78
N LEU A 14 -2.77 4.68 8.87
CA LEU A 14 -1.92 4.42 7.73
C LEU A 14 -2.65 3.65 6.62
N LEU A 15 -3.43 2.63 7.00
CA LEU A 15 -4.20 1.83 6.04
C LEU A 15 -5.25 2.67 5.29
N ALA A 16 -5.97 3.54 6.00
CA ALA A 16 -6.95 4.43 5.39
C ALA A 16 -6.29 5.44 4.43
N LEU A 17 -5.15 6.02 4.83
CA LEU A 17 -4.35 6.88 3.97
C LEU A 17 -3.88 6.15 2.71
N CYS A 18 -3.34 4.95 2.86
CA CYS A 18 -2.83 4.15 1.74
C CYS A 18 -3.96 3.78 0.77
N ARG A 19 -5.17 3.48 1.27
CA ARG A 19 -6.35 3.26 0.41
C ARG A 19 -6.77 4.52 -0.34
N ARG A 20 -6.81 5.67 0.34
CA ARG A 20 -7.16 6.96 -0.26
C ARG A 20 -6.18 7.35 -1.36
N CYS A 21 -4.89 7.14 -1.13
CA CYS A 21 -3.81 7.53 -2.03
C CYS A 21 -3.38 6.42 -3.00
N ARG A 22 -3.95 5.21 -2.90
CA ARG A 22 -3.56 4.01 -3.66
C ARG A 22 -2.06 3.71 -3.54
N LEU A 23 -1.55 3.72 -2.31
CA LEU A 23 -0.15 3.45 -2.00
C LEU A 23 0.00 2.09 -1.31
N SER A 24 1.16 1.45 -1.52
CA SER A 24 1.55 0.28 -0.71
C SER A 24 1.85 0.73 0.72
N PRO A 25 1.23 0.12 1.76
CA PRO A 25 1.55 0.41 3.16
C PRO A 25 3.05 0.27 3.45
N GLU A 26 3.65 -0.83 3.01
CA GLU A 26 5.05 -1.17 3.31
C GLU A 26 6.02 -0.21 2.66
N ARG A 27 5.68 0.27 1.46
CA ARG A 27 6.44 1.33 0.81
C ARG A 27 6.38 2.63 1.62
N VAL A 28 5.20 3.06 2.04
CA VAL A 28 5.03 4.28 2.83
C VAL A 28 5.77 4.17 4.16
N MET A 29 5.67 3.02 4.84
CA MET A 29 6.40 2.78 6.09
C MET A 29 7.90 2.86 5.89
N ARG A 30 8.44 2.21 4.85
CA ARG A 30 9.87 2.23 4.55
C ARG A 30 10.39 3.60 4.16
N GLU A 31 9.64 4.34 3.34
CA GLU A 31 10.03 5.69 2.87
C GLU A 31 10.02 6.73 4.00
N ASN A 32 9.21 6.53 5.04
CA ASN A 32 9.06 7.45 6.16
C ASN A 32 9.66 6.93 7.48
N TYR A 33 10.31 5.76 7.45
CA TYR A 33 10.85 5.09 8.64
C TYR A 33 9.82 4.90 9.76
N LEU A 34 8.56 4.62 9.39
CA LEU A 34 7.48 4.45 10.36
C LEU A 34 7.62 3.11 11.08
N SER A 35 7.71 3.17 12.40
CA SER A 35 7.61 2.01 13.31
C SER A 35 6.27 1.94 14.04
N GLU A 36 5.44 2.98 13.90
CA GLU A 36 4.14 3.11 14.55
C GLU A 36 3.15 3.85 13.62
N GLU A 37 1.89 3.96 14.05
CA GLU A 37 0.88 4.70 13.29
C GLU A 37 1.24 6.19 13.21
N PRO A 38 1.16 6.80 12.02
CA PRO A 38 1.52 8.20 11.86
C PRO A 38 0.50 9.11 12.57
N ALA A 39 0.98 10.22 13.13
CA ALA A 39 0.14 11.12 13.89
C ALA A 39 -0.79 11.93 12.99
N ALA A 40 -1.93 12.35 13.55
CA ALA A 40 -2.85 13.26 12.87
C ALA A 40 -2.13 14.56 12.45
N GLY A 41 -2.22 14.90 11.17
CA GLY A 41 -1.60 16.11 10.61
C GLY A 41 -0.13 15.95 10.24
N GLU A 42 0.49 14.80 10.50
CA GLU A 42 1.83 14.44 10.04
C GLU A 42 1.90 14.45 8.51
N VAL A 43 3.08 14.78 7.97
CA VAL A 43 3.33 14.82 6.54
C VAL A 43 4.25 13.66 6.17
N LEU A 44 3.74 12.76 5.35
CA LEU A 44 4.47 11.60 4.86
C LEU A 44 4.98 11.87 3.44
N TYR A 45 6.25 11.56 3.22
CA TYR A 45 6.89 11.54 1.92
C TYR A 45 6.53 10.26 1.20
N VAL A 46 6.00 10.38 -0.01
CA VAL A 46 5.59 9.24 -0.80
C VAL A 46 6.14 9.38 -2.20
N SER A 47 6.60 8.27 -2.77
CA SER A 47 6.92 8.22 -4.20
C SER A 47 5.66 8.38 -5.06
N ALA A 48 5.87 8.53 -6.37
CA ALA A 48 4.79 8.51 -7.36
C ALA A 48 3.84 7.32 -7.16
N PRO A 49 2.52 7.54 -7.30
CA PRO A 49 1.55 6.47 -7.13
C PRO A 49 1.72 5.41 -8.21
N PRO A 50 1.54 4.12 -7.87
CA PRO A 50 1.62 3.03 -8.83
C PRO A 50 0.53 3.10 -9.90
N LYS A 51 0.82 2.61 -11.10
CA LYS A 51 -0.14 2.54 -12.23
C LYS A 51 -1.40 1.77 -11.89
N ARG A 52 -1.29 0.66 -11.15
CA ARG A 52 -2.43 -0.21 -10.86
C ARG A 52 -2.40 -0.75 -9.44
N VAL A 53 -3.54 -0.60 -8.77
CA VAL A 53 -3.77 -1.08 -7.40
C VAL A 53 -5.09 -1.83 -7.32
N HIS A 54 -5.07 -2.92 -6.57
CA HIS A 54 -6.24 -3.70 -6.18
C HIS A 54 -6.48 -3.55 -4.68
N VAL A 55 -7.67 -3.14 -4.26
CA VAL A 55 -8.02 -3.11 -2.83
C VAL A 55 -8.55 -4.48 -2.44
N ALA A 56 -7.79 -5.19 -1.61
CA ALA A 56 -8.11 -6.54 -1.18
C ALA A 56 -9.42 -6.60 -0.39
N ARG A 57 -10.20 -7.63 -0.67
CA ARG A 57 -11.47 -7.97 -0.01
C ARG A 57 -11.27 -9.08 1.00
N ALA A 58 -12.31 -9.31 1.80
CA ALA A 58 -12.26 -10.31 2.85
C ALA A 58 -12.09 -11.70 2.21
N GLY A 59 -11.11 -12.46 2.69
CA GLY A 59 -10.79 -13.79 2.19
C GLY A 59 -9.93 -13.84 0.93
N GLU A 60 -9.48 -12.71 0.38
CA GLU A 60 -8.50 -12.72 -0.71
C GLU A 60 -7.07 -13.00 -0.20
N SER A 61 -6.28 -13.67 -1.03
CA SER A 61 -4.86 -13.94 -0.82
C SER A 61 -4.06 -13.47 -2.04
N TYR A 62 -2.73 -13.38 -1.92
CA TYR A 62 -1.89 -13.08 -3.07
C TYR A 62 -2.10 -14.06 -4.22
N ALA A 63 -2.23 -15.36 -3.95
CA ALA A 63 -2.52 -16.38 -4.97
C ALA A 63 -3.79 -16.08 -5.79
N LEU A 64 -4.88 -15.66 -5.10
CA LEU A 64 -6.15 -15.34 -5.74
C LEU A 64 -6.04 -14.06 -6.59
N ILE A 65 -5.39 -13.02 -6.04
CA ILE A 65 -5.20 -11.74 -6.72
C ILE A 65 -4.25 -11.91 -7.91
N ALA A 66 -3.13 -12.60 -7.74
CA ALA A 66 -2.15 -12.97 -8.76
C ALA A 66 -2.84 -13.60 -9.98
N ARG A 67 -3.64 -14.65 -9.74
CA ARG A 67 -4.40 -15.33 -10.79
C ARG A 67 -5.34 -14.40 -11.54
N ARG A 68 -6.00 -13.47 -10.83
CA ARG A 68 -6.93 -12.51 -11.44
C ARG A 68 -6.23 -11.52 -12.38
N TYR A 69 -5.01 -11.11 -12.05
CA TYR A 69 -4.26 -10.12 -12.82
C TYR A 69 -3.21 -10.73 -13.77
N GLY A 70 -3.06 -12.06 -13.78
CA GLY A 70 -2.08 -12.74 -14.62
C GLY A 70 -0.63 -12.47 -14.21
N ILE A 71 -0.39 -12.21 -12.91
CA ILE A 71 0.93 -11.94 -12.33
C ILE A 71 1.31 -13.12 -11.44
N GLY A 72 2.60 -13.40 -11.28
CA GLY A 72 3.07 -14.41 -10.32
C GLY A 72 2.85 -13.98 -8.87
N GLU A 73 2.45 -14.92 -8.01
CA GLU A 73 2.24 -14.66 -6.58
C GLU A 73 3.48 -14.08 -5.89
N GLU A 74 4.63 -14.71 -6.12
CA GLU A 74 5.93 -14.24 -5.60
C GLU A 74 6.30 -12.85 -6.12
N THR A 75 5.88 -12.49 -7.33
CA THR A 75 6.08 -11.14 -7.86
C THR A 75 5.22 -10.15 -7.09
N LEU A 76 3.95 -10.45 -6.82
CA LEU A 76 3.10 -9.57 -6.02
C LEU A 76 3.64 -9.37 -4.60
N LYS A 77 4.08 -10.43 -3.92
CA LYS A 77 4.71 -10.31 -2.59
C LYS A 77 5.92 -9.40 -2.61
N LYS A 78 6.80 -9.56 -3.61
CA LYS A 78 8.00 -8.72 -3.76
C LYS A 78 7.67 -7.25 -4.00
N ILE A 79 6.69 -6.96 -4.86
CA ILE A 79 6.23 -5.59 -5.11
C ILE A 79 5.67 -4.96 -3.84
N ASN A 80 4.86 -5.71 -3.09
CA ASN A 80 4.15 -5.19 -1.93
C ASN A 80 4.93 -5.26 -0.61
N GLY A 81 6.04 -6.00 -0.56
CA GLY A 81 6.95 -6.04 0.58
C GLY A 81 6.45 -6.82 1.80
N CYS A 82 5.35 -7.58 1.67
CA CYS A 82 4.82 -8.41 2.76
C CYS A 82 4.28 -9.76 2.27
N GLU A 83 4.25 -10.72 3.19
CA GLU A 83 3.94 -12.13 2.89
C GLU A 83 2.44 -12.44 2.77
N TYR A 84 1.60 -11.59 3.34
CA TYR A 84 0.16 -11.82 3.43
C TYR A 84 -0.63 -10.60 2.97
N VAL A 85 -1.85 -10.87 2.52
CA VAL A 85 -2.85 -9.85 2.20
C VAL A 85 -3.85 -9.81 3.33
N PHE A 86 -4.23 -8.62 3.75
CA PHE A 86 -5.30 -8.41 4.71
C PHE A 86 -6.41 -7.54 4.12
N TRP A 87 -7.58 -7.58 4.76
CA TRP A 87 -8.76 -6.86 4.27
C TRP A 87 -8.49 -5.36 4.12
N GLY A 88 -8.86 -4.80 2.97
CA GLY A 88 -8.71 -3.39 2.67
C GLY A 88 -7.29 -2.98 2.27
N MET A 89 -6.31 -3.89 2.26
CA MET A 89 -4.96 -3.59 1.82
C MET A 89 -4.94 -3.14 0.35
N PRO A 90 -4.33 -2.00 0.00
CA PRO A 90 -4.01 -1.65 -1.37
C PRO A 90 -2.84 -2.51 -1.85
N VAL A 91 -3.15 -3.53 -2.64
CA VAL A 91 -2.17 -4.41 -3.28
C VAL A 91 -1.75 -3.78 -4.61
N VAL A 92 -0.50 -3.38 -4.71
CA VAL A 92 0.11 -2.88 -5.94
C VAL A 92 0.25 -4.04 -6.92
N ILE A 93 -0.36 -3.85 -8.09
CA ILE A 93 -0.34 -4.81 -9.19
C ILE A 93 0.72 -4.41 -10.22
N GLU A 94 0.90 -3.10 -10.43
CA GLU A 94 1.83 -2.54 -11.41
C GLU A 94 2.32 -1.17 -10.91
N GLU A 95 3.65 -0.99 -10.89
CA GLU A 95 4.33 0.29 -10.60
C GLU A 95 4.14 1.31 -11.73
#